data_AF-A0A1H7FXR1-F1
#
_entry.id   AF-A0A1H7FXR1-F1
#
_cell.length_a   1.000
_cell.length_b   1.000
_cell.length_c   1.000
_cell.angle_alpha   90.00
_cell.angle_beta   90.00
_cell.angle_gamma   90.00
#
_symmetry.space_group_name_H-M   'P 1'
#
loop_
_entity.id
_entity.type
_entity.pdbx_description
1 polymer ?
#
loop_
_entity_poly.entity_id
_entity_poly.type
_entity_poly.pdbx_seq_one_letter_code
_entity_poly.pdbx_strand_id
1 'polypeptide(L)' 'MTDSADYTFECPDCGESMMVNASMRDALIDNGCVICGSTVSQQSFSTA' A
#
# COMPACT_ATOMS: atom_id res chain seq x y z
N MET A 1 19.32 10.95 4.25
CA MET A 1 18.32 11.52 3.33
C MET A 1 17.10 10.66 3.50
N THR A 2 16.03 11.19 4.09
CA THR A 2 14.81 10.43 4.34
C THR A 2 13.91 10.64 3.14
N ASP A 3 14.00 9.72 2.17
CA ASP A 3 13.06 9.67 1.06
C ASP A 3 11.75 9.06 1.60
N SER A 4 11.01 9.87 2.37
CA SER A 4 9.63 9.59 2.75
C SER A 4 8.75 9.87 1.54
N ALA A 5 8.88 9.06 0.48
CA ALA A 5 7.87 9.06 -0.57
C ALA A 5 6.59 8.51 0.06
N ASP A 6 5.65 9.40 0.37
CA ASP A 6 4.33 9.07 0.92
C ASP A 6 3.41 8.62 -0.22
N TYR A 7 3.01 7.35 -0.15
CA TYR A 7 2.01 6.76 -1.04
C TYR A 7 0.73 6.57 -0.24
N THR A 8 -0.40 6.83 -0.88
CA THR A 8 -1.71 6.43 -0.38
C THR A 8 -1.99 5.04 -0.88
N PHE A 9 -2.00 4.06 0.02
CA PHE A 9 -2.54 2.74 -0.25
C PHE A 9 -4.06 2.79 -0.15
N GLU A 10 -4.77 2.20 -1.10
CA GLU A 10 -6.19 1.92 -1.07
C GLU A 10 -6.42 0.47 -1.53
N CYS A 11 -6.96 -0.37 -0.65
CA CYS A 11 -7.23 -1.75 -0.99
C CYS A 11 -8.53 -1.87 -1.84
N PRO A 12 -8.49 -2.49 -3.03
CA PRO A 12 -9.67 -2.61 -3.89
C PRO A 12 -10.72 -3.61 -3.37
N ASP A 13 -10.34 -4.50 -2.45
CA ASP A 13 -11.23 -5.53 -1.90
C ASP A 13 -12.02 -5.03 -0.68
N CYS A 14 -11.33 -4.44 0.30
CA CYS A 14 -11.95 -3.98 1.54
C CYS A 14 -12.18 -2.46 1.58
N GLY A 15 -11.61 -1.70 0.63
CA GLY A 15 -11.72 -0.24 0.58
C GLY A 15 -10.92 0.50 1.66
N GLU A 16 -9.95 -0.18 2.31
CA GLU A 16 -9.16 0.43 3.38
C GLU A 16 -8.07 1.31 2.78
N SER A 17 -7.96 2.55 3.26
CA SER A 17 -6.98 3.51 2.78
C SER A 17 -6.08 4.05 3.89
N MET A 18 -4.77 4.06 3.63
CA MET A 18 -3.76 4.51 4.59
C MET A 18 -2.52 5.07 3.88
N MET A 19 -1.82 5.98 4.56
CA MET A 19 -0.56 6.53 4.07
C MET A 19 0.60 5.60 4.44
N VAL A 20 1.36 5.22 3.43
CA VAL A 20 2.44 4.23 3.51
C VAL A 20 3.66 4.73 2.74
N ASN A 21 4.85 4.42 3.22
CA ASN A 21 6.08 4.72 2.50
C ASN A 21 6.42 3.62 1.47
N ALA A 22 7.41 3.87 0.60
CA ALA A 22 7.86 2.90 -0.40
C ALA A 22 8.12 1.50 0.17
N SER A 23 8.86 1.39 1.29
CA SER A 23 9.15 0.08 1.91
C SER A 23 7.90 -0.65 2.39
N MET A 24 6.92 0.08 2.92
CA MET A 24 5.66 -0.48 3.41
C MET A 24 4.75 -0.91 2.24
N ARG A 25 4.74 -0.14 1.14
CA ARG A 25 4.11 -0.53 -0.12
C ARG A 25 4.66 -1.86 -0.63
N ASP A 26 5.98 -1.98 -0.74
CA ASP A 26 6.61 -3.20 -1.25
C ASP A 26 6.30 -4.41 -0.35
N ALA A 27 6.28 -4.22 0.99
CA ALA A 27 5.86 -5.27 1.92
C ALA A 27 4.39 -5.68 1.74
N LEU A 28 3.48 -4.73 1.55
CA LEU A 28 2.05 -4.98 1.30
C LEU A 28 1.81 -5.69 -0.04
N ILE A 29 2.59 -5.39 -1.08
CA ILE A 29 2.49 -6.08 -2.38
C ILE A 29 2.96 -7.54 -2.25
N ASP A 30 4.05 -7.77 -1.52
CA ASP A 30 4.63 -9.11 -1.34
C ASP A 30 3.77 -10.00 -0.44
N ASN A 31 3.21 -9.44 0.65
CA ASN A 31 2.42 -10.18 1.63
C ASN A 31 0.90 -10.14 1.37
N GLY A 32 0.42 -9.18 0.58
CA GLY A 32 -1.01 -8.87 0.44
C GLY A 32 -1.50 -7.84 1.46
N CYS A 33 -2.79 -7.49 1.35
CA CYS A 33 -3.42 -6.57 2.29
C CYS A 33 -3.43 -7.15 3.71
N VAL A 34 -2.93 -6.39 4.69
CA VAL A 34 -2.91 -6.82 6.11
C VAL A 34 -4.29 -6.93 6.76
N ILE A 35 -5.34 -6.42 6.11
CA ILE A 35 -6.70 -6.37 6.64
C ILE A 35 -7.53 -7.56 6.17
N CYS A 36 -7.58 -7.80 4.86
CA CYS A 36 -8.38 -8.87 4.26
C CYS A 36 -7.54 -10.03 3.72
N GLY A 37 -6.22 -9.87 3.57
CA GLY A 37 -5.34 -10.86 2.94
C GLY A 37 -5.44 -10.90 1.41
N SER A 38 -6.24 -10.03 0.78
CA SER A 38 -6.36 -10.00 -0.67
C SER A 38 -5.05 -9.55 -1.32
N THR A 39 -4.78 -10.08 -2.50
CA THR A 39 -3.62 -9.71 -3.30
C THR A 39 -3.73 -8.24 -3.70
N VAL A 40 -2.75 -7.43 -3.30
CA VAL A 40 -2.68 -6.03 -3.69
C VAL A 40 -1.49 -5.82 -4.61
N SER A 41 -1.58 -4.80 -5.45
CA SER A 41 -0.57 -4.51 -6.47
C SER A 41 -0.22 -3.04 -6.44
N GLN A 42 0.80 -2.61 -7.18
CA GLN A 42 1.18 -1.19 -7.27
C GLN A 42 0.01 -0.27 -7.69
N GLN A 43 -1.01 -0.81 -8.39
CA GLN A 43 -2.24 -0.06 -8.72
C GLN A 43 -3.09 0.30 -7.52
N SER A 44 -2.96 -0.43 -6.41
CA SER A 44 -3.58 -0.11 -5.12
C SER A 44 -2.87 1.03 -4.40
N PHE A 45 -1.82 1.63 -4.98
CA PHE A 45 -1.08 2.72 -4.37
C PHE A 45 -1.06 3.92 -5.31
N SER A 46 -1.40 5.09 -4.77
CA SER A 46 -1.31 6.38 -5.46
C SER A 46 -0.26 7.25 -4.79
N THR A 47 0.54 8.01 -5.56
CA THR A 47 1.39 9.07 -4.99
C THR A 47 0.49 10.18 -4.46
N ALA A 48 0.64 10.52 -3.17
CA ALA A 48 -0.06 11.63 -2.54
C ALA A 48 0.50 13.00 -2.99
#